data_AF-A0A9D5K2W3-F1
#
_entry.id   AF-A0A9D5K2W3-F1
#
_cell.length_a   1.000
_cell.length_b   1.000
_cell.length_c   1.000
_cell.angle_alpha   90.00
_cell.angle_beta   90.00
_cell.angle_gamma   90.00
#
_symmetry.space_group_name_H-M   'P 1'
#
loop_
_entity.id
_entity.type
_entity.pdbx_description
1 polymer ?
#
loop_
_entity_poly.entity_id
_entity_poly.type
_entity_poly.pdbx_seq_one_letter_code
_entity_poly.pdbx_strand_id
1 'polypeptide(L)'
;DKGLERFTTVMSISPHKRIEMLNAAGKSAAEEYGVHYEPYNFKKDDGFIKSIQLSRELGLYRQNYCGCRLSRAERDARPKNNTEGV
;
A
#
# COMPACT_ATOMS: atom_id res chain seq x y z
N ASP A 1 -21.46 -6.09 21.52
CA ASP A 1 -20.23 -6.12 20.71
C ASP A 1 -20.56 -6.04 19.23
N LYS A 2 -20.13 -4.97 18.54
CA LYS A 2 -20.31 -4.82 17.09
C LYS A 2 -18.98 -5.17 16.43
N GLY A 3 -18.91 -6.32 15.77
CA GLY A 3 -17.78 -6.67 14.91
C GLY A 3 -17.66 -5.74 13.70
N LEU A 4 -16.52 -5.77 13.00
CA LEU A 4 -16.35 -5.03 11.75
C LEU A 4 -17.16 -5.70 10.64
N GLU A 5 -18.08 -4.97 10.01
CA GLU A 5 -18.93 -5.50 8.93
C GLU A 5 -18.18 -5.61 7.60
N ARG A 6 -17.19 -4.72 7.39
CA ARG A 6 -16.50 -4.53 6.12
C ARG A 6 -15.01 -4.36 6.33
N PHE A 7 -14.22 -4.87 5.40
CA PHE A 7 -12.78 -4.64 5.35
C PHE A 7 -12.30 -4.41 3.91
N THR A 8 -11.11 -3.85 3.77
CA THR A 8 -10.45 -3.64 2.49
C THR A 8 -8.92 -3.71 2.68
N THR A 9 -8.16 -3.47 1.61
CA THR A 9 -6.70 -3.44 1.66
C THR A 9 -6.15 -2.16 1.03
N VAL A 10 -5.16 -1.57 1.71
CA VAL A 10 -4.39 -0.44 1.18
C VAL A 10 -3.41 -0.88 0.07
N MET A 11 -3.18 -2.19 -0.10
CA MET A 11 -2.22 -2.71 -1.08
C MET A 11 -2.57 -2.34 -2.54
N SER A 12 -3.84 -2.02 -2.83
CA SER A 12 -4.27 -1.61 -4.17
C SER A 12 -3.76 -0.23 -4.60
N ILE A 13 -3.14 0.55 -3.71
CA ILE A 13 -2.43 1.79 -4.05
C ILE A 13 -1.14 1.54 -4.86
N SER A 14 -0.53 0.36 -4.67
CA SER A 14 0.78 0.07 -5.25
C SER A 14 0.65 -0.15 -6.76
N PRO A 15 1.44 0.54 -7.61
CA PRO A 15 1.39 0.37 -9.07
C PRO A 15 1.74 -1.07 -9.49
N HIS A 16 2.61 -1.73 -8.72
CA HIS A 16 3.11 -3.08 -9.01
C HIS A 16 2.16 -4.22 -8.62
N LYS A 17 1.03 -3.95 -7.95
CA LYS A 17 0.10 -5.01 -7.52
C LYS A 17 -0.95 -5.28 -8.60
N ARG A 18 -1.24 -6.57 -8.82
CA ARG A 18 -2.33 -7.05 -9.67
C ARG A 18 -3.64 -6.98 -8.88
N ILE A 19 -4.56 -6.12 -9.31
CA ILE A 19 -5.76 -5.80 -8.55
C ILE A 19 -6.75 -6.97 -8.54
N GLU A 20 -6.76 -7.75 -9.62
CA GLU A 20 -7.61 -8.92 -9.79
C GLU A 20 -7.25 -9.98 -8.74
N MET A 21 -5.95 -10.20 -8.52
CA MET A 21 -5.46 -11.14 -7.51
C MET A 21 -5.77 -10.67 -6.09
N LEU A 22 -5.59 -9.37 -5.79
CA LEU A 22 -5.94 -8.81 -4.48
C LEU A 22 -7.42 -8.96 -4.19
N ASN A 23 -8.27 -8.66 -5.19
CA ASN A 23 -9.72 -8.75 -5.02
C ASN A 23 -10.20 -10.20 -4.88
N ALA A 24 -9.56 -11.15 -5.58
CA ALA A 24 -9.86 -12.57 -5.41
C ALA A 24 -9.50 -13.06 -4.00
N ALA A 25 -8.31 -12.69 -3.50
CA ALA A 25 -7.90 -13.05 -2.14
C ALA A 25 -8.80 -12.42 -1.07
N GLY A 26 -9.16 -11.15 -1.21
CA GLY A 26 -10.07 -10.45 -0.30
C GLY A 26 -11.46 -11.08 -0.26
N LYS A 27 -12.02 -11.45 -1.43
CA LYS A 27 -13.31 -12.16 -1.51
C LYS A 27 -13.25 -13.53 -0.84
N SER A 28 -12.21 -14.31 -1.09
CA SER A 28 -12.05 -15.63 -0.44
C SER A 28 -11.99 -15.51 1.08
N ALA A 29 -11.27 -14.51 1.62
CA ALA A 29 -11.24 -14.26 3.06
C ALA A 29 -12.60 -13.77 3.60
N ALA A 30 -13.30 -12.90 2.86
CA ALA A 30 -14.66 -12.46 3.21
C ALA A 30 -15.62 -13.64 3.37
N GLU A 31 -15.61 -14.58 2.42
CA GLU A 31 -16.43 -15.79 2.45
C GLU A 31 -16.10 -16.69 3.65
N GLU A 32 -14.82 -16.89 3.95
CA GLU A 32 -14.37 -17.73 5.07
C GLU A 32 -14.81 -17.18 6.43
N TYR A 33 -14.73 -15.86 6.64
CA TYR A 33 -14.98 -15.23 7.93
C TYR A 33 -16.36 -14.59 8.07
N GLY A 34 -17.22 -14.67 7.04
CA GLY A 34 -18.56 -14.09 7.05
C GLY A 34 -18.57 -12.56 7.17
N VAL A 35 -17.58 -11.89 6.59
CA VAL A 35 -17.43 -10.42 6.57
C VAL A 35 -17.41 -9.92 5.13
N HIS A 36 -17.75 -8.67 4.86
CA HIS A 36 -17.76 -8.15 3.48
C HIS A 36 -16.41 -7.54 3.08
N TYR A 37 -15.87 -7.94 1.94
CA TYR A 37 -14.68 -7.31 1.35
C TYR A 37 -15.09 -6.21 0.38
N GLU A 38 -14.62 -4.99 0.64
CA GLU A 38 -14.86 -3.82 -0.21
C GLU A 38 -13.68 -3.62 -1.18
N PRO A 39 -13.85 -3.90 -2.49
CA PRO A 39 -12.77 -3.79 -3.46
C PRO A 39 -12.54 -2.34 -3.88
N TYR A 40 -11.37 -1.79 -3.57
CA TYR A 40 -10.93 -0.49 -4.08
C TYR A 40 -9.70 -0.61 -4.96
N ASN A 41 -9.69 0.11 -6.08
CA ASN A 41 -8.52 0.25 -6.94
C ASN A 41 -7.90 1.64 -6.72
N PHE A 42 -7.17 1.81 -5.63
CA PHE A 42 -6.61 3.11 -5.23
C PHE A 42 -5.54 3.64 -6.19
N LYS A 43 -4.96 2.81 -7.07
CA LYS A 43 -3.99 3.28 -8.07
C LYS A 43 -4.62 3.93 -9.31
N LYS A 44 -5.94 3.88 -9.51
CA LYS A 44 -6.63 4.62 -10.57
C LYS A 44 -6.49 6.13 -10.37
N ASP A 45 -6.65 6.90 -11.44
CA ASP A 45 -6.65 8.36 -11.43
C ASP A 45 -5.42 8.95 -10.71
N ASP A 46 -4.24 8.41 -11.02
CA ASP A 46 -2.95 8.78 -10.43
C ASP A 46 -2.90 8.69 -8.90
N GLY A 47 -3.71 7.83 -8.28
CA GLY A 47 -3.81 7.75 -6.83
C GLY A 47 -2.47 7.48 -6.12
N PHE A 48 -1.56 6.71 -6.73
CA PHE A 48 -0.21 6.55 -6.19
C PHE A 48 0.57 7.87 -6.13
N ILE A 49 0.55 8.66 -7.21
CA ILE A 49 1.23 9.96 -7.28
C ILE A 49 0.59 10.94 -6.29
N LYS A 50 -0.75 10.99 -6.23
CA LYS A 50 -1.49 11.79 -5.24
C LYS A 50 -1.11 11.40 -3.81
N SER A 51 -0.91 10.12 -3.53
CA SER A 51 -0.46 9.66 -2.20
C SER A 51 0.93 10.18 -1.85
N ILE A 52 1.83 10.33 -2.83
CA ILE A 52 3.18 10.87 -2.64
C ILE A 52 3.08 12.37 -2.34
N GLN A 53 2.29 13.12 -3.12
CA GLN A 53 2.06 14.55 -2.92
C GLN A 53 1.49 14.82 -1.53
N LEU A 54 0.40 14.13 -1.17
CA LEU A 54 -0.23 14.25 0.14
C LEU A 54 0.73 13.91 1.30
N SER A 55 1.58 12.89 1.12
CA SER A 55 2.59 12.55 2.13
C SER A 55 3.57 13.71 2.36
N ARG A 56 3.98 14.41 1.30
CA ARG A 56 4.88 15.57 1.41
C ARG A 56 4.20 16.75 2.08
N GLU A 57 2.97 17.04 1.68
CA GLU A 57 2.14 18.13 2.26
C GLU A 57 1.92 17.92 3.76
N LEU A 58 1.69 16.68 4.18
CA LEU A 58 1.47 16.31 5.58
C LEU A 58 2.77 16.07 6.37
N GLY A 59 3.95 16.19 5.74
CA GLY A 59 5.24 15.92 6.40
C GLY A 59 5.43 14.46 6.84
N LEU A 60 4.76 13.51 6.16
CA LEU A 60 4.81 12.09 6.48
C LEU A 60 6.08 11.43 5.95
N TYR A 61 6.76 10.69 6.82
CA TYR A 61 7.89 9.86 6.43
C TYR A 61 7.44 8.72 5.49
N ARG A 62 8.08 8.62 4.32
CA ARG A 62 7.88 7.52 3.37
C ARG A 62 9.06 6.57 3.42
N GLN A 63 8.85 5.39 4.00
CA GLN A 63 9.87 4.36 4.10
C GLN A 63 10.25 3.83 2.71
N ASN A 64 11.53 3.91 2.34
CA ASN A 64 12.07 3.45 1.06
C ASN A 64 12.82 2.10 1.15
N TYR A 65 12.52 1.33 2.18
CA TYR A 65 13.05 -0.01 2.44
C TYR A 65 11.97 -0.86 3.13
N CYS A 66 12.10 -2.19 3.13
CA CYS A 66 11.05 -3.11 3.58
C CYS A 66 10.89 -3.21 5.13
N GLY A 67 11.67 -2.46 5.90
CA GLY A 67 11.73 -2.60 7.37
C GLY A 67 12.71 -3.68 7.86
N CYS A 68 13.04 -4.69 7.05
CA CYS A 68 13.98 -5.74 7.43
C CYS A 68 15.44 -5.24 7.49
N ARG A 69 16.29 -5.91 8.29
CA ARG A 69 17.71 -5.52 8.47
C ARG A 69 18.49 -5.53 7.16
N LEU A 70 18.18 -6.46 6.26
CA LEU A 70 18.84 -6.60 4.96
C LEU A 70 18.51 -5.41 4.04
N SER A 71 17.23 -5.10 3.85
CA SER A 71 16.79 -3.98 3.00
C SER A 71 17.20 -2.62 3.58
N ARG A 72 17.28 -2.50 4.92
CA ARG A 72 17.84 -1.30 5.56
C ARG A 72 19.33 -1.14 5.26
N ALA A 73 20.12 -2.19 5.41
CA ALA A 73 21.56 -2.16 5.10
C ALA A 73 21.79 -1.83 3.62
N GLU A 74 21.00 -2.40 2.72
CA GLU A 74 21.04 -2.07 1.30
C GLU A 74 20.71 -0.59 1.04
N ARG A 75 19.64 -0.06 1.68
CA ARG A 75 19.28 1.36 1.59
C ARG A 75 20.41 2.26 2.07
N ASP A 76 21.00 1.95 3.23
CA ASP A 76 22.07 2.73 3.83
C ASP A 76 23.35 2.73 2.97
N ALA A 77 23.60 1.65 2.22
CA ALA A 77 24.74 1.52 1.30
C ALA A 77 24.52 2.19 -0.06
N ARG A 78 23.27 2.50 -0.45
CA ARG A 78 22.99 3.16 -1.74
C ARG A 78 23.54 4.59 -1.71
N PRO A 79 24.23 5.04 -2.78
CA PRO A 79 24.64 6.44 -2.89
C PRO A 79 23.42 7.35 -2.80
N LYS A 80 23.50 8.38 -1.96
CA LYS A 80 22.46 9.41 -1.88
C LYS A 80 22.50 10.26 -3.16
N ASN A 81 21.76 9.85 -4.18
CA ASN A 81 21.46 10.73 -5.30
C ASN A 81 20.33 11.68 -4.86
N ASN A 82 20.43 12.96 -5.21
CA ASN A 82 19.49 14.04 -4.88
C ASN A 82 18.05 13.86 -5.46
N THR A 83 17.65 12.66 -5.82
CA THR A 83 16.30 12.28 -6.28
C THR A 83 15.49 11.59 -5.18
N GLU A 84 15.69 11.96 -3.92
CA GLU A 84 14.78 11.59 -2.82
C GLU A 84 13.45 12.33 -2.98
N GLY A 85 12.61 11.89 -3.92
CA GLY A 85 11.35 12.56 -4.18
C GLY A 85 10.70 12.29 -5.52
N VAL A 86 10.78 11.08 -6.06
CA VAL A 86 9.73 10.60 -6.98
C VAL A 86 8.97 9.50 -6.28
#